data_AF-A0A3D8IT10-F1
#
_entry.id   AF-A0A3D8IT10-F1
#
_cell.length_a   1.000
_cell.length_b   1.000
_cell.length_c   1.000
_cell.angle_alpha   90.00
_cell.angle_beta   90.00
_cell.angle_gamma   90.00
#
_symmetry.space_group_name_H-M   'P 1'
#
loop_
_entity.id
_entity.type
_entity.pdbx_description
1 polymer ?
#
loop_
_entity_poly.entity_id
_entity_poly.type
_entity_poly.pdbx_seq_one_letter_code
_entity_poly.pdbx_strand_id
1 'polypeptide(L)'
;MNIQMLNHHESSKHTIGQEFEYEIYTQALLKILQDGSLCEEIILANITESHFAMLQDSIPEISSKLIFPKKGNKLKLAQLANLNAIHLLENNEKMHCNENKILQDIVSLFSLQQNINNIEVFDTSHHGGDFIVGAMISYNNNNFCKENYRHYNLTAKDEYGQMKEMLTRRATNFDILPAPNLWLLDGGKAQINLAYDILKSTGASVEILAIAKEKRDFKAYRAKGSAKDILRSKHLEFRLNHNDTRLQFLQKLRDEAHRFAISFHRHKKVKNISQ
;
A
#
# COMPACT_ATOMS: atom_id res chain seq x y z
N MET A 1 -12.26 46.68 43.23
CA MET A 1 -11.61 46.69 41.90
C MET A 1 -11.72 45.29 41.35
N ASN A 2 -12.66 45.08 40.42
CA ASN A 2 -12.93 43.80 39.76
C ASN A 2 -11.73 43.40 38.90
N ILE A 3 -11.24 42.18 39.04
CA ILE A 3 -10.38 41.55 38.04
C ILE A 3 -11.00 40.19 37.70
N GLN A 4 -11.76 40.18 36.60
CA GLN A 4 -12.01 38.98 35.81
C GLN A 4 -10.66 38.49 35.27
N MET A 5 -10.27 37.27 35.63
CA MET A 5 -9.23 36.53 34.91
C MET A 5 -9.90 35.35 34.20
N LEU A 6 -9.78 35.40 32.88
CA LEU A 6 -10.45 34.58 31.89
C LEU A 6 -9.99 33.11 31.94
N ASN A 7 -10.94 32.22 32.20
CA ASN A 7 -10.86 30.78 31.89
C ASN A 7 -11.02 30.55 30.37
N HIS A 8 -10.06 30.96 29.55
CA HIS A 8 -10.16 30.85 28.07
C HIS A 8 -9.38 29.70 27.42
N HIS A 9 -8.66 28.87 28.18
CA HIS A 9 -7.79 27.84 27.58
C HIS A 9 -8.37 26.41 27.51
N GLU A 10 -9.50 26.11 28.16
CA GLU A 10 -10.13 24.78 28.07
C GLU A 10 -11.19 24.68 26.97
N SER A 11 -11.89 25.77 26.64
CA SER A 11 -12.94 25.75 25.60
C SER A 11 -12.39 25.54 24.19
N SER A 12 -11.21 26.06 23.85
CA SER A 12 -10.69 26.00 22.47
C SER A 12 -10.29 24.59 22.03
N LYS A 13 -9.75 23.75 22.92
CA LYS A 13 -9.45 22.34 22.60
C LYS A 13 -10.71 21.50 22.40
N HIS A 14 -11.79 21.82 23.12
CA HIS A 14 -13.05 21.11 23.02
C HIS A 14 -13.80 21.47 21.72
N THR A 15 -13.77 22.74 21.32
CA THR A 15 -14.38 23.21 20.06
C THR A 15 -13.67 22.66 18.82
N ILE A 16 -12.33 22.59 18.82
CA ILE A 16 -11.55 22.04 17.71
C ILE A 16 -11.84 20.54 17.51
N GLY A 17 -11.99 19.78 18.59
CA GLY A 17 -12.36 18.36 18.50
C GLY A 17 -13.79 18.15 17.99
N GLN A 18 -14.71 19.05 18.35
CA GLN A 18 -16.11 18.99 17.93
C GLN A 18 -16.31 19.32 16.44
N GLU A 19 -15.65 20.36 15.94
CA GLU A 19 -15.67 20.69 14.50
C GLU A 19 -15.10 19.56 13.66
N PHE A 20 -14.04 18.92 14.15
CA PHE A 20 -13.39 17.80 13.46
C PHE A 20 -14.28 16.55 13.36
N GLU A 21 -15.04 16.22 14.42
CA GLU A 21 -15.98 15.10 14.39
C GLU A 21 -17.09 15.30 13.35
N TYR A 22 -17.71 16.49 13.33
CA TYR A 22 -18.74 16.83 12.35
C TYR A 22 -18.23 16.70 10.91
N GLU A 23 -17.01 17.18 10.64
CA GLU A 23 -16.39 17.11 9.32
C GLU A 23 -16.13 15.65 8.87
N ILE A 24 -15.66 14.79 9.78
CA ILE A 24 -15.46 13.35 9.50
C ILE A 24 -16.77 12.69 9.08
N TYR A 25 -17.87 12.90 9.82
CA TYR A 25 -19.16 12.32 9.46
C TYR A 25 -19.68 12.86 8.12
N THR A 26 -19.49 14.15 7.86
CA THR A 26 -19.88 14.78 6.59
C THR A 26 -19.15 14.14 5.41
N GLN A 27 -17.82 14.02 5.49
CA GLN A 27 -17.02 13.40 4.44
C GLN A 27 -17.38 11.92 4.23
N ALA A 28 -17.61 11.18 5.31
CA ALA A 28 -18.03 9.79 5.22
C ALA A 28 -19.38 9.64 4.49
N LEU A 29 -20.36 10.51 4.79
CA LEU A 29 -21.66 10.50 4.12
C LEU A 29 -21.56 10.89 2.64
N LEU A 30 -20.79 11.92 2.30
CA LEU A 30 -20.56 12.33 0.90
C LEU A 30 -19.93 11.20 0.08
N LYS A 31 -19.00 10.45 0.68
CA LYS A 31 -18.38 9.29 0.02
C LYS A 31 -19.40 8.19 -0.28
N ILE A 32 -20.30 7.88 0.66
CA ILE A 32 -21.36 6.89 0.47
C ILE A 32 -22.28 7.29 -0.69
N LEU A 33 -22.62 8.58 -0.80
CA LEU A 33 -23.42 9.11 -1.90
C LEU A 33 -22.71 8.99 -3.25
N GLN A 34 -21.41 9.27 -3.31
CA GLN A 34 -20.60 9.14 -4.53
C GLN A 34 -20.49 7.68 -5.00
N ASP A 35 -20.42 6.73 -4.07
CA ASP A 35 -20.34 5.30 -4.37
C ASP A 35 -21.69 4.71 -4.85
N GLY A 36 -22.78 5.50 -4.87
CA GLY A 36 -24.08 5.09 -5.40
C GLY A 36 -24.82 4.06 -4.54
N SER A 37 -24.42 3.89 -3.28
CA SER A 37 -25.05 2.95 -2.35
C SER A 37 -26.35 3.55 -1.81
N LEU A 38 -27.48 3.16 -2.40
CA LEU A 38 -28.81 3.57 -1.93
C LEU A 38 -29.20 2.75 -0.69
N CYS A 39 -28.83 3.24 0.49
CA CYS A 39 -29.38 2.72 1.75
C CYS A 39 -30.68 3.48 2.09
N GLU A 40 -31.73 2.79 2.54
CA GLU A 40 -32.95 3.45 3.01
C GLU A 40 -32.75 4.15 4.37
N GLU A 41 -31.89 3.57 5.22
CA GLU A 41 -31.56 4.09 6.55
C GLU A 41 -30.06 4.03 6.80
N ILE A 42 -29.49 5.10 7.36
CA ILE A 42 -28.09 5.16 7.80
C ILE A 42 -28.08 5.36 9.31
N ILE A 43 -27.46 4.42 10.02
CA ILE A 43 -27.32 4.48 11.47
C ILE A 43 -25.97 5.13 11.79
N LEU A 44 -25.99 6.26 12.48
CA LEU A 44 -24.79 6.95 12.94
C LEU A 44 -24.43 6.47 14.35
N ALA A 45 -23.28 5.81 14.47
CA ALA A 45 -22.72 5.37 15.74
C ALA A 45 -21.84 6.47 16.34
N ASN A 46 -21.83 6.61 17.67
CA ASN A 46 -20.89 7.48 18.40
C ASN A 46 -20.87 8.97 17.99
N ILE A 47 -22.06 9.53 17.71
CA ILE A 47 -22.25 10.96 17.41
C ILE A 47 -22.94 11.69 18.56
N THR A 48 -22.67 12.99 18.73
CA THR A 48 -23.37 13.85 19.69
C THR A 48 -24.71 14.33 19.13
N GLU A 49 -25.63 14.73 20.02
CA GLU A 49 -26.94 15.26 19.59
C GLU A 49 -26.80 16.56 18.77
N SER A 50 -25.82 17.41 19.11
CA SER A 50 -25.54 18.64 18.37
C SER A 50 -25.06 18.36 16.94
N HIS A 51 -24.11 17.46 16.76
CA HIS A 51 -23.59 17.11 15.42
C HIS A 51 -24.64 16.39 14.58
N PHE A 52 -25.49 15.56 15.19
CA PHE A 52 -26.58 14.91 14.48
C PHE A 52 -27.57 15.94 13.89
N ALA A 53 -27.97 16.94 14.68
CA ALA A 53 -28.85 18.00 14.21
C ALA A 53 -28.19 18.79 13.06
N MET A 54 -26.93 19.16 13.20
CA MET A 54 -26.18 19.86 12.15
C MET A 54 -26.11 19.04 10.85
N LEU A 55 -25.81 17.75 10.91
CA LEU A 55 -25.74 16.89 9.72
C LEU A 55 -27.10 16.75 9.03
N GLN A 56 -28.17 16.67 9.82
CA GLN A 56 -29.53 16.56 9.28
C GLN A 56 -29.95 17.83 8.54
N ASP A 57 -29.50 19.00 9.00
CA ASP A 57 -29.78 20.30 8.35
C ASP A 57 -28.86 20.55 7.14
N SER A 58 -27.63 20.03 7.17
CA SER A 58 -26.57 20.40 6.21
C SER A 58 -26.53 19.52 4.96
N ILE A 59 -27.11 18.32 5.00
CA ILE A 59 -27.06 17.39 3.87
C ILE A 59 -28.48 17.03 3.39
N PRO A 60 -29.19 17.98 2.76
CA PRO A 60 -30.56 17.77 2.26
C PRO A 60 -30.65 16.77 1.08
N GLU A 61 -29.52 16.40 0.45
CA GLU A 61 -29.46 15.51 -0.71
C GLU A 61 -29.32 14.02 -0.37
N ILE A 62 -29.23 13.64 0.91
CA ILE A 62 -29.24 12.22 1.28
C ILE A 62 -30.69 11.70 1.19
N SER A 63 -30.97 10.83 0.22
CA SER A 63 -32.25 10.12 0.10
C SER A 63 -32.50 9.14 1.26
N SER A 64 -31.45 8.76 1.97
CA SER A 64 -31.46 7.87 3.14
C SER A 64 -31.90 8.59 4.42
N LYS A 65 -32.65 7.90 5.28
CA LYS A 65 -33.00 8.40 6.61
C LYS A 65 -31.82 8.26 7.57
N LEU A 66 -31.30 9.37 8.09
CA LEU A 66 -30.30 9.37 9.15
C LEU A 66 -30.93 9.01 10.51
N ILE A 67 -30.29 8.10 11.25
CA ILE A 67 -30.79 7.60 12.53
C ILE A 67 -29.68 7.64 13.57
N PHE A 68 -29.95 8.33 14.69
CA PHE A 68 -29.14 8.26 15.89
C PHE A 68 -29.90 7.48 16.99
N PRO A 69 -29.65 6.17 17.14
CA PRO A 69 -30.46 5.32 18.02
C PRO A 69 -30.06 5.51 19.49
N LYS A 70 -30.99 6.00 20.32
CA LYS A 70 -30.77 6.15 21.77
C LYS A 70 -31.06 4.87 22.59
N LYS A 71 -31.90 3.95 22.09
CA LYS A 71 -32.29 2.69 22.75
C LYS A 71 -32.67 1.61 21.73
N GLY A 72 -32.76 0.35 22.17
CA GLY A 72 -33.30 -0.77 21.39
C GLY A 72 -32.29 -1.46 20.47
N ASN A 73 -32.78 -2.24 19.50
CA ASN A 73 -31.94 -3.08 18.64
C ASN A 73 -30.99 -2.28 17.73
N LYS A 74 -31.42 -1.11 17.23
CA LYS A 74 -30.57 -0.24 16.40
C LYS A 74 -29.36 0.30 17.19
N LEU A 75 -29.53 0.56 18.50
CA LEU A 75 -28.39 0.93 19.35
C LEU A 75 -27.42 -0.24 19.52
N LYS A 76 -27.92 -1.47 19.75
CA LYS A 76 -27.07 -2.67 19.84
C LYS A 76 -26.26 -2.88 18.56
N LEU A 77 -26.86 -2.66 17.38
CA LEU A 77 -26.16 -2.73 16.10
C LEU A 77 -25.08 -1.66 15.98
N ALA A 78 -25.38 -0.40 16.33
CA ALA A 78 -24.39 0.68 16.35
C ALA A 78 -23.20 0.38 17.28
N GLN A 79 -23.48 -0.19 18.46
CA GLN A 79 -22.46 -0.62 19.41
C GLN A 79 -21.58 -1.75 18.86
N LEU A 80 -22.20 -2.77 18.25
CA LEU A 80 -21.47 -3.87 17.59
C LEU A 80 -20.59 -3.37 16.43
N ALA A 81 -21.10 -2.46 15.61
CA ALA A 81 -20.33 -1.85 14.53
C ALA A 81 -19.12 -1.07 15.08
N ASN A 82 -19.30 -0.33 16.17
CA ASN A 82 -18.21 0.42 16.81
C ASN A 82 -17.16 -0.53 17.43
N LEU A 83 -17.58 -1.62 18.08
CA LEU A 83 -16.67 -2.66 18.57
C LEU A 83 -15.87 -3.31 17.44
N ASN A 84 -16.53 -3.61 16.31
CA ASN A 84 -15.83 -4.13 15.13
C ASN A 84 -14.82 -3.12 14.57
N ALA A 85 -15.18 -1.84 14.53
CA ALA A 85 -14.27 -0.77 14.10
C ALA A 85 -13.04 -0.68 15.02
N ILE A 86 -13.23 -0.71 16.34
CA ILE A 86 -12.14 -0.73 17.32
C ILE A 86 -11.25 -1.96 17.12
N HIS A 87 -11.83 -3.17 16.99
CA HIS A 87 -11.05 -4.37 16.76
C HIS A 87 -10.29 -4.35 15.43
N LEU A 88 -10.86 -3.76 14.38
CA LEU A 88 -10.19 -3.56 13.11
C LEU A 88 -8.99 -2.61 13.26
N LEU A 89 -9.15 -1.51 14.00
CA LEU A 89 -8.06 -0.56 14.30
C LEU A 89 -6.94 -1.23 15.10
N GLU A 90 -7.28 -1.92 16.20
CA GLU A 90 -6.29 -2.64 17.02
C GLU A 90 -5.53 -3.71 16.23
N ASN A 91 -6.23 -4.44 15.36
CA ASN A 91 -5.60 -5.46 14.52
C ASN A 91 -4.68 -4.82 13.47
N ASN A 92 -5.08 -3.70 12.86
CA ASN A 92 -4.24 -2.95 11.93
C ASN A 92 -2.99 -2.43 12.63
N GLU A 93 -3.10 -1.82 13.82
CA GLU A 93 -1.95 -1.36 14.60
C GLU A 93 -0.99 -2.50 14.92
N LYS A 94 -1.50 -3.65 15.39
CA LYS A 94 -0.68 -4.84 15.67
C LYS A 94 0.03 -5.35 14.41
N MET A 95 -0.66 -5.37 13.27
CA MET A 95 -0.08 -5.74 11.98
C MET A 95 1.03 -4.77 11.56
N HIS A 96 0.79 -3.46 11.68
CA HIS A 96 1.79 -2.43 11.35
C HIS A 96 3.00 -2.48 12.27
N CYS A 97 2.83 -2.67 13.58
CA CYS A 97 3.94 -2.89 14.51
C CYS A 97 4.78 -4.12 14.12
N ASN A 98 4.13 -5.21 13.74
CA ASN A 98 4.82 -6.43 13.31
C ASN A 98 5.55 -6.22 11.97
N GLU A 99 4.95 -5.55 10.99
CA GLU A 99 5.60 -5.23 9.71
C GLU A 99 6.79 -4.27 9.89
N ASN A 100 6.69 -3.28 10.77
CA ASN A 100 7.81 -2.39 11.11
C ASN A 100 8.98 -3.15 11.73
N LYS A 101 8.70 -4.13 12.60
CA LYS A 101 9.73 -5.01 13.14
C LYS A 101 10.38 -5.84 12.02
N ILE A 102 9.60 -6.40 11.11
CA ILE A 102 10.12 -7.15 9.96
C ILE A 102 11.02 -6.28 9.08
N LEU A 103 10.64 -5.03 8.82
CA LEU A 103 11.45 -4.07 8.06
C LEU A 103 12.78 -3.78 8.77
N GLN A 104 12.77 -3.56 10.09
CA GLN A 104 13.98 -3.41 10.89
C GLN A 104 14.88 -4.66 10.85
N ASP A 105 14.27 -5.85 10.88
CA ASP A 105 15.01 -7.10 10.77
C ASP A 105 15.61 -7.29 9.36
N ILE A 106 14.97 -6.77 8.30
CA ILE A 106 15.52 -6.73 6.94
C ILE A 106 16.69 -5.74 6.84
N VAL A 107 16.54 -4.54 7.39
CA VAL A 107 17.62 -3.53 7.47
C VAL A 107 18.83 -4.13 8.17
N SER A 108 18.62 -4.82 9.29
CA SER A 108 19.68 -5.48 10.06
C SER A 108 20.31 -6.64 9.27
N LEU A 109 19.49 -7.50 8.65
CA LEU A 109 19.95 -8.64 7.87
C LEU A 109 20.88 -8.23 6.72
N PHE A 110 20.53 -7.15 6.01
CA PHE A 110 21.30 -6.66 4.88
C PHE A 110 22.30 -5.55 5.22
N SER A 111 22.36 -5.14 6.50
CA SER A 111 23.18 -4.01 6.96
C SER A 111 22.96 -2.74 6.14
N LEU A 112 21.69 -2.42 5.88
CA LEU A 112 21.30 -1.25 5.08
C LEU A 112 21.53 0.04 5.87
N GLN A 113 21.86 1.13 5.17
CA GLN A 113 22.24 2.39 5.80
C GLN A 113 21.06 3.30 6.11
N GLN A 114 19.87 2.98 5.59
CA GLN A 114 18.67 3.81 5.73
C GLN A 114 17.50 3.03 6.33
N ASN A 115 16.63 3.77 7.03
CA ASN A 115 15.31 3.26 7.41
C ASN A 115 14.45 3.09 6.16
N ILE A 116 13.82 1.93 6.05
CA ILE A 116 12.97 1.59 4.91
C ILE A 116 11.51 1.85 5.31
N ASN A 117 10.92 2.91 4.77
CA ASN A 117 9.50 3.20 4.93
C ASN A 117 8.76 3.23 3.58
N ASN A 118 9.46 3.55 2.50
CA ASN A 118 8.95 3.55 1.13
C ASN A 118 9.73 2.55 0.26
N ILE A 119 9.02 1.56 -0.28
CA ILE A 119 9.55 0.47 -1.11
C ILE A 119 8.86 0.51 -2.47
N GLU A 120 9.63 0.50 -3.54
CA GLU A 120 9.13 0.26 -4.89
C GLU A 120 9.59 -1.11 -5.38
N VAL A 121 8.66 -1.87 -5.97
CA VAL A 121 8.91 -3.24 -6.40
C VAL A 121 8.71 -3.33 -7.90
N PHE A 122 9.66 -3.95 -8.60
CA PHE A 122 9.72 -3.98 -10.06
C PHE A 122 9.67 -5.41 -10.58
N ASP A 123 8.74 -5.65 -11.51
CA ASP A 123 8.53 -6.94 -12.19
C ASP A 123 8.50 -6.73 -13.71
N THR A 124 9.24 -7.55 -14.46
CA THR A 124 9.31 -7.50 -15.94
C THR A 124 8.75 -8.78 -16.57
N SER A 125 7.75 -9.41 -15.94
CA SER A 125 7.31 -10.77 -16.30
C SER A 125 6.89 -10.92 -17.77
N HIS A 126 7.60 -11.84 -18.47
CA HIS A 126 7.37 -12.22 -19.85
C HIS A 126 6.17 -13.17 -19.98
N HIS A 127 4.95 -12.62 -20.07
CA HIS A 127 3.74 -13.42 -20.25
C HIS A 127 3.52 -13.80 -21.72
N GLY A 128 4.44 -14.58 -22.30
CA GLY A 128 4.25 -15.40 -23.53
C GLY A 128 3.38 -14.82 -24.65
N GLY A 129 3.42 -13.51 -24.89
CA GLY A 129 2.55 -12.80 -25.83
C GLY A 129 3.15 -11.47 -26.25
N ASP A 130 2.63 -10.91 -27.34
CA ASP A 130 3.21 -9.78 -28.10
C ASP A 130 3.37 -8.45 -27.35
N PHE A 131 2.94 -8.36 -26.09
CA PHE A 131 3.02 -7.14 -25.29
C PHE A 131 4.04 -7.27 -24.17
N ILE A 132 5.11 -6.50 -24.28
CA ILE A 132 6.17 -6.40 -23.29
C ILE A 132 5.79 -5.31 -22.28
N VAL A 133 5.33 -5.72 -21.09
CA VAL A 133 4.85 -4.80 -20.05
C VAL A 133 5.62 -5.04 -18.77
N GLY A 134 6.16 -3.98 -18.18
CA GLY A 134 6.69 -3.97 -16.82
C GLY A 134 5.67 -3.44 -15.82
N ALA A 135 5.76 -3.90 -14.58
CA ALA A 135 4.92 -3.44 -13.48
C ALA A 135 5.79 -2.89 -12.35
N MET A 136 5.37 -1.74 -11.82
CA MET A 136 5.89 -1.18 -10.59
C MET A 136 4.75 -0.99 -9.60
N ILE A 137 4.95 -1.48 -8.38
CA ILE A 137 4.06 -1.23 -7.24
C ILE A 137 4.83 -0.48 -6.16
N SER A 138 4.10 0.29 -5.36
CA SER A 138 4.64 1.10 -4.28
C SER A 138 4.03 0.66 -2.96
N TYR A 139 4.87 0.47 -1.95
CA TYR A 139 4.49 0.14 -0.60
C TYR A 139 5.10 1.17 0.34
N ASN A 140 4.25 1.93 1.03
CA ASN A 140 4.66 3.03 1.90
C ASN A 140 3.81 3.03 3.18
N ASN A 141 4.41 3.39 4.31
CA ASN A 141 3.74 3.47 5.62
C ASN A 141 2.88 2.22 5.92
N ASN A 142 3.49 1.06 5.72
CA ASN A 142 2.88 -0.25 5.94
C ASN A 142 1.64 -0.57 5.07
N ASN A 143 1.48 0.11 3.92
CA ASN A 143 0.35 -0.14 3.03
C ASN A 143 0.75 -0.04 1.54
N PHE A 144 -0.04 -0.67 0.68
CA PHE A 144 0.11 -0.58 -0.77
C PHE A 144 -0.49 0.74 -1.30
N CYS A 145 0.35 1.62 -1.81
CA CYS A 145 -0.03 2.90 -2.42
C CYS A 145 -0.44 2.70 -3.88
N LYS A 146 -1.69 2.27 -4.10
CA LYS A 146 -2.21 1.94 -5.44
C LYS A 146 -2.18 3.13 -6.40
N GLU A 147 -2.30 4.36 -5.88
CA GLU A 147 -2.15 5.62 -6.61
C GLU A 147 -0.77 5.79 -7.26
N ASN A 148 0.26 5.12 -6.73
CA ASN A 148 1.63 5.15 -7.23
C ASN A 148 1.99 3.94 -8.10
N TYR A 149 1.06 3.01 -8.31
CA TYR A 149 1.29 1.86 -9.18
C TYR A 149 1.42 2.30 -10.64
N ARG A 150 2.35 1.71 -11.39
CA ARG A 150 2.59 2.05 -12.79
C ARG A 150 2.79 0.81 -13.65
N HIS A 151 2.15 0.78 -14.81
CA HIS A 151 2.51 -0.13 -15.90
C HIS A 151 3.41 0.60 -16.89
N TYR A 152 4.48 -0.05 -17.31
CA TYR A 152 5.38 0.45 -18.33
C TYR A 152 5.16 -0.36 -19.60
N ASN A 153 4.74 0.30 -20.68
CA ASN A 153 4.86 -0.29 -22.01
C ASN A 153 6.34 -0.22 -22.41
N LEU A 154 6.97 -1.38 -22.53
CA LEU A 154 8.40 -1.52 -22.81
C LEU A 154 8.62 -1.89 -24.27
N THR A 155 9.80 -1.55 -24.77
CA THR A 155 10.18 -1.76 -26.17
C THR A 155 11.30 -2.79 -26.33
N ALA A 156 12.13 -2.95 -25.30
CA ALA A 156 13.20 -3.94 -25.27
C ALA A 156 12.65 -5.37 -25.29
N LYS A 157 13.23 -6.23 -26.12
CA LYS A 157 12.79 -7.63 -26.28
C LYS A 157 13.34 -8.57 -25.21
N ASP A 158 14.44 -8.21 -24.58
CA ASP A 158 15.13 -8.99 -23.54
C ASP A 158 14.79 -8.48 -22.13
N GLU A 159 14.75 -9.38 -21.14
CA GLU A 159 14.43 -9.05 -19.74
C GLU A 159 15.39 -8.00 -19.15
N TYR A 160 16.66 -8.04 -19.55
CA TYR A 160 17.67 -7.09 -19.08
C TYR A 160 17.40 -5.67 -19.62
N GLY A 161 17.18 -5.53 -20.92
CA GLY A 161 16.80 -4.27 -21.55
C GLY A 161 15.48 -3.72 -21.00
N GLN A 162 14.50 -4.58 -20.73
CA GLN A 162 13.22 -4.22 -20.12
C GLN A 162 13.38 -3.61 -18.73
N MET A 163 14.15 -4.28 -17.87
CA MET A 163 14.44 -3.76 -16.52
C MET A 163 15.21 -2.44 -16.60
N LYS A 164 16.19 -2.33 -17.52
CA LYS A 164 16.94 -1.09 -17.74
C LYS A 164 16.02 0.06 -18.12
N GLU A 165 15.15 -0.15 -19.10
CA GLU A 165 14.20 0.84 -19.59
C GLU A 165 13.25 1.31 -18.46
N MET A 166 12.70 0.36 -17.70
CA MET A 166 11.78 0.65 -16.60
C MET A 166 12.45 1.44 -15.47
N LEU A 167 13.60 0.97 -14.98
CA LEU A 167 14.34 1.63 -13.89
C LEU A 167 14.84 3.01 -14.31
N THR A 168 15.32 3.16 -15.55
CA THR A 168 15.76 4.46 -16.09
C THR A 168 14.60 5.45 -16.12
N ARG A 169 13.44 5.05 -16.66
CA ARG A 169 12.24 5.92 -16.70
C ARG A 169 11.75 6.30 -15.30
N ARG A 170 11.88 5.41 -14.31
CA ARG A 170 11.52 5.75 -12.93
C ARG A 170 12.51 6.73 -12.31
N ALA A 171 13.80 6.51 -12.55
CA ALA A 171 14.88 7.33 -12.02
C ALA A 171 14.83 8.78 -12.56
N THR A 172 14.44 8.97 -13.82
CA THR A 172 14.25 10.31 -14.41
C THR A 172 13.08 11.08 -13.81
N ASN A 173 12.16 10.41 -13.10
CA ASN A 173 10.96 11.02 -12.55
C ASN A 173 11.07 11.28 -11.04
N PHE A 174 12.27 11.25 -10.46
CA PHE A 174 12.47 11.53 -9.03
C PHE A 174 12.05 12.95 -8.62
N ASP A 175 12.04 13.90 -9.55
CA ASP A 175 11.58 15.27 -9.30
C ASP A 175 10.05 15.38 -9.15
N ILE A 176 9.29 14.44 -9.75
CA ILE A 176 7.83 14.41 -9.69
C ILE A 176 7.36 13.54 -8.52
N LEU A 177 7.95 12.36 -8.41
CA LEU A 177 7.70 11.42 -7.32
C LEU A 177 9.06 11.09 -6.67
N PRO A 178 9.30 11.56 -5.44
CA PRO A 178 10.58 11.38 -4.76
C PRO A 178 11.06 9.94 -4.78
N ALA A 179 12.39 9.77 -4.77
CA ALA A 179 12.99 8.44 -4.73
C ALA A 179 12.54 7.66 -3.48
N PRO A 180 12.29 6.34 -3.59
CA PRO A 180 11.98 5.51 -2.43
C PRO A 180 13.24 5.23 -1.62
N ASN A 181 13.07 4.62 -0.44
CA ASN A 181 14.22 4.17 0.36
C ASN A 181 14.80 2.87 -0.19
N LEU A 182 13.96 2.02 -0.79
CA LEU A 182 14.34 0.70 -1.26
C LEU A 182 13.70 0.40 -2.62
N TRP A 183 14.51 -0.12 -3.54
CA TRP A 183 14.05 -0.86 -4.72
C TRP A 183 14.17 -2.36 -4.48
N LEU A 184 13.06 -3.08 -4.70
CA LEU A 184 13.02 -4.54 -4.71
C LEU A 184 12.82 -5.03 -6.15
N LEU A 185 13.78 -5.78 -6.67
CA LEU A 185 13.77 -6.26 -8.05
C LEU A 185 13.39 -7.74 -8.11
N ASP A 186 12.51 -8.12 -9.04
CA ASP A 186 12.28 -9.54 -9.37
C ASP A 186 13.40 -10.06 -10.29
N GLY A 187 14.43 -10.61 -9.67
CA GLY A 187 15.53 -11.28 -10.35
C GLY A 187 16.88 -11.16 -9.63
N GLY A 188 17.96 -11.20 -10.41
CA GLY A 188 19.28 -11.59 -9.92
C GLY A 188 20.31 -10.47 -9.81
N LYS A 189 21.57 -10.87 -9.57
CA LYS A 189 22.73 -9.99 -9.44
C LYS A 189 22.92 -9.00 -10.61
N ALA A 190 22.59 -9.42 -11.83
CA ALA A 190 22.70 -8.56 -13.01
C ALA A 190 21.79 -7.33 -12.93
N GLN A 191 20.55 -7.50 -12.46
CA GLN A 191 19.59 -6.40 -12.29
C GLN A 191 19.99 -5.48 -11.13
N ILE A 192 20.56 -6.03 -10.06
CA ILE A 192 21.09 -5.24 -8.94
C ILE A 192 22.18 -4.28 -9.44
N ASN A 193 23.18 -4.81 -10.16
CA ASN A 193 24.27 -3.98 -10.68
C ASN A 193 23.76 -2.89 -11.63
N LEU A 194 22.84 -3.25 -12.53
CA LEU A 194 22.18 -2.32 -13.43
C LEU A 194 21.47 -1.18 -12.67
N ALA A 195 20.73 -1.51 -11.61
CA ALA A 195 20.03 -0.53 -10.80
C ALA A 195 21.01 0.43 -10.10
N TYR A 196 22.14 -0.08 -9.58
CA TYR A 196 23.19 0.76 -9.01
C TYR A 196 23.81 1.71 -10.04
N ASP A 197 24.06 1.23 -11.26
CA ASP A 197 24.62 2.05 -12.33
C ASP A 197 23.67 3.18 -12.73
N ILE A 198 22.36 2.92 -12.76
CA ILE A 198 21.32 3.92 -13.04
C ILE A 198 21.22 4.94 -11.90
N LEU A 199 21.21 4.50 -10.64
CA LEU A 199 21.09 5.41 -9.49
C LEU A 199 22.35 6.25 -9.27
N LYS A 200 23.52 5.75 -9.67
CA LYS A 200 24.77 6.51 -9.57
C LYS A 200 24.70 7.84 -10.32
N SER A 201 23.96 7.92 -11.43
CA SER A 201 23.82 9.15 -12.21
C SER A 201 22.76 10.11 -11.67
N THR A 202 21.84 9.65 -10.79
CA THR A 202 20.80 10.51 -10.21
C THR A 202 21.21 11.14 -8.88
N GLY A 203 22.23 10.60 -8.21
CA GLY A 203 22.64 11.04 -6.87
C GLY A 203 21.64 10.66 -5.76
N ALA A 204 20.56 9.94 -6.08
CA ALA A 204 19.60 9.46 -5.10
C ALA A 204 20.19 8.31 -4.28
N SER A 205 19.99 8.36 -2.97
CA SER A 205 20.41 7.29 -2.07
C SER A 205 19.26 6.30 -1.89
N VAL A 206 19.21 5.29 -2.76
CA VAL A 206 18.20 4.22 -2.75
C VAL A 206 18.89 2.89 -2.52
N GLU A 207 18.45 2.14 -1.52
CA GLU A 207 18.91 0.77 -1.29
C GLU A 207 18.36 -0.17 -2.36
N ILE A 208 19.09 -1.23 -2.70
CA ILE A 208 18.66 -2.19 -3.73
C ILE A 208 18.74 -3.61 -3.19
N LEU A 209 17.59 -4.28 -3.21
CA LEU A 209 17.45 -5.70 -2.96
C LEU A 209 16.86 -6.39 -4.19
N ALA A 210 17.16 -7.67 -4.34
CA ALA A 210 16.49 -8.51 -5.33
C ALA A 210 16.08 -9.85 -4.73
N ILE A 211 14.95 -10.35 -5.23
CA ILE A 211 14.41 -11.67 -4.90
C ILE A 211 14.36 -12.49 -6.19
N ALA A 212 14.97 -13.66 -6.19
CA ALA A 212 14.94 -14.58 -7.33
C ALA A 212 14.57 -15.98 -6.90
N LYS A 213 13.77 -16.66 -7.73
CA LYS A 213 13.57 -18.11 -7.60
C LYS A 213 14.90 -18.82 -7.84
N GLU A 214 15.24 -19.77 -6.98
CA GLU A 214 16.37 -20.67 -7.22
C GLU A 214 16.08 -21.53 -8.45
N LYS A 215 16.81 -21.26 -9.55
CA LYS A 215 16.83 -22.15 -10.71
C LYS A 215 17.60 -23.40 -10.31
N ARG A 216 16.91 -24.45 -9.88
CA ARG A 216 17.51 -25.80 -9.85
C ARG A 216 17.75 -26.20 -11.30
N ASP A 217 18.97 -26.61 -11.62
CA ASP A 217 19.33 -27.08 -12.95
C ASP A 217 18.27 -28.02 -13.53
N PHE A 218 18.02 -27.86 -14.84
CA PHE A 218 16.91 -28.37 -15.67
C PHE A 218 16.64 -29.89 -15.66
N LYS A 219 17.12 -30.66 -14.69
CA LYS A 219 16.89 -32.12 -14.59
C LYS A 219 16.49 -32.66 -13.20
N ALA A 220 16.34 -31.84 -12.17
CA ALA A 220 15.96 -32.33 -10.85
C ALA A 220 14.47 -32.09 -10.55
N TYR A 221 13.70 -33.14 -10.77
CA TYR A 221 12.42 -33.49 -10.15
C TYR A 221 11.65 -32.37 -9.45
N ARG A 222 10.44 -32.16 -9.99
CA ARG A 222 9.27 -31.48 -9.43
C ARG A 222 8.74 -32.21 -8.17
N ALA A 223 9.64 -32.65 -7.28
CA ALA A 223 9.36 -33.35 -6.05
C ALA A 223 9.35 -32.35 -4.90
N LYS A 224 8.15 -32.12 -4.36
CA LYS A 224 7.84 -31.78 -2.96
C LYS A 224 9.05 -31.34 -2.10
N GLY A 225 9.36 -30.04 -2.10
CA GLY A 225 10.40 -29.47 -1.22
C GLY A 225 11.00 -28.18 -1.75
N SER A 226 10.26 -27.07 -1.57
CA SER A 226 10.70 -25.66 -1.52
C SER A 226 11.94 -25.30 -2.35
N ALA A 227 11.75 -24.81 -3.58
CA ALA A 227 12.75 -23.91 -4.18
C ALA A 227 12.93 -22.74 -3.20
N LYS A 228 14.14 -22.53 -2.69
CA LYS A 228 14.40 -21.45 -1.74
C LYS A 228 14.58 -20.18 -2.55
N ASP A 229 13.72 -19.19 -2.37
CA ASP A 229 13.96 -17.87 -2.94
C ASP A 229 15.27 -17.32 -2.38
N ILE A 230 16.09 -16.77 -3.26
CA ILE A 230 17.39 -16.20 -2.91
C ILE A 230 17.21 -14.69 -2.83
N LEU A 231 17.54 -14.14 -1.67
CA LEU A 231 17.54 -12.70 -1.44
C LEU A 231 18.97 -12.17 -1.62
N ARG A 232 19.11 -11.06 -2.34
CA ARG A 232 20.41 -10.49 -2.68
C ARG A 232 20.44 -8.99 -2.46
N SER A 233 21.56 -8.49 -1.97
CA SER A 233 22.00 -7.10 -2.11
C SER A 233 23.27 -7.07 -2.97
N LYS A 234 23.92 -5.90 -3.06
CA LYS A 234 25.19 -5.75 -3.77
C LYS A 234 26.30 -6.70 -3.26
N HIS A 235 26.33 -6.91 -1.95
CA HIS A 235 27.42 -7.59 -1.25
C HIS A 235 26.99 -8.84 -0.50
N LEU A 236 25.71 -9.01 -0.21
CA LEU A 236 25.18 -10.10 0.60
C LEU A 236 24.19 -10.96 -0.19
N GLU A 237 24.20 -12.26 0.07
CA GLU A 237 23.24 -13.23 -0.45
C GLU A 237 22.74 -14.09 0.73
N PHE A 238 21.41 -14.22 0.84
CA PHE A 238 20.78 -15.03 1.89
C PHE A 238 19.81 -16.04 1.29
N ARG A 239 19.80 -17.25 1.87
CA ARG A 239 18.81 -18.30 1.65
C ARG A 239 18.04 -18.52 2.94
N LEU A 240 16.92 -17.83 3.08
CA LEU A 240 16.09 -17.93 4.27
C LEU A 240 15.17 -19.16 4.20
N ASN A 241 14.69 -19.62 5.35
CA ASN A 241 13.71 -20.69 5.41
C ASN A 241 12.32 -20.17 4.99
N HIS A 242 11.44 -21.04 4.50
CA HIS A 242 10.10 -20.65 4.05
C HIS A 242 9.22 -20.00 5.14
N ASN A 243 9.48 -20.35 6.41
CA ASN A 243 8.77 -19.79 7.57
C ASN A 243 9.38 -18.48 8.08
N ASP A 244 10.45 -17.98 7.43
CA ASP A 244 11.07 -16.70 7.80
C ASP A 244 10.16 -15.54 7.37
N THR A 245 9.72 -14.73 8.34
CA THR A 245 8.77 -13.63 8.13
C THR A 245 9.34 -12.55 7.20
N ARG A 246 10.66 -12.35 7.17
CA ARG A 246 11.32 -11.39 6.26
C ARG A 246 11.21 -11.86 4.82
N LEU A 247 11.41 -13.16 4.60
CA LEU A 247 11.25 -13.76 3.27
C LEU A 247 9.79 -13.66 2.82
N GLN A 248 8.85 -14.04 3.67
CA GLN A 248 7.42 -13.98 3.37
C GLN A 248 6.95 -12.56 3.05
N PHE A 249 7.49 -11.56 3.75
CA PHE A 249 7.20 -10.16 3.47
C PHE A 249 7.70 -9.72 2.10
N LEU A 250 8.95 -10.00 1.74
CA LEU A 250 9.48 -9.68 0.40
C LEU A 250 8.76 -10.46 -0.71
N GLN A 251 8.34 -11.71 -0.44
CA GLN A 251 7.50 -12.49 -1.34
C GLN A 251 6.12 -11.86 -1.53
N LYS A 252 5.45 -11.40 -0.46
CA LYS A 252 4.18 -10.66 -0.52
C LYS A 252 4.29 -9.45 -1.44
N LEU A 253 5.37 -8.68 -1.33
CA LEU A 253 5.63 -7.52 -2.17
C LEU A 253 5.86 -7.90 -3.65
N ARG A 254 6.68 -8.91 -3.92
CA ARG A 254 6.90 -9.43 -5.28
C ARG A 254 5.62 -9.97 -5.90
N ASP A 255 4.86 -10.77 -5.16
CA ASP A 255 3.66 -11.44 -5.66
C ASP A 255 2.56 -10.41 -5.98
N GLU A 256 2.49 -9.29 -5.25
CA GLU A 256 1.62 -8.17 -5.60
C GLU A 256 2.04 -7.47 -6.90
N ALA A 257 3.34 -7.24 -7.12
CA ALA A 257 3.85 -6.70 -8.39
C ALA A 257 3.53 -7.63 -9.56
N HIS A 258 3.72 -8.94 -9.37
CA HIS A 258 3.39 -9.97 -10.34
C HIS A 258 1.88 -10.02 -10.64
N ARG A 259 1.03 -9.96 -9.61
CA ARG A 259 -0.43 -9.87 -9.75
C ARG A 259 -0.83 -8.63 -10.56
N PHE A 260 -0.19 -7.50 -10.28
CA PHE A 260 -0.46 -6.25 -10.98
C PHE A 260 -0.04 -6.32 -12.46
N ALA A 261 1.09 -6.94 -12.79
CA ALA A 261 1.51 -7.22 -14.17
C ALA A 261 0.48 -8.09 -14.92
N ILE A 262 0.07 -9.22 -14.33
CA ILE A 262 -0.93 -10.14 -14.92
C ILE A 262 -2.26 -9.42 -15.20
N SER A 263 -2.71 -8.60 -14.25
CA SER A 263 -4.00 -7.91 -14.36
C SER A 263 -4.09 -7.04 -15.61
N PHE A 264 -2.99 -6.40 -16.02
CA PHE A 264 -2.96 -5.53 -17.19
C PHE A 264 -3.13 -6.30 -18.50
N HIS A 265 -2.50 -7.48 -18.60
CA HIS A 265 -2.65 -8.35 -19.76
C HIS A 265 -4.09 -8.81 -19.96
N ARG A 266 -4.82 -9.11 -18.87
CA ARG A 266 -6.24 -9.48 -18.95
C ARG A 266 -7.09 -8.34 -19.50
N HIS A 267 -6.90 -7.12 -19.01
CA HIS A 267 -7.67 -5.96 -19.47
C HIS A 267 -7.39 -5.60 -20.94
N LYS A 268 -6.13 -5.68 -21.41
CA LYS A 268 -5.81 -5.48 -22.83
C LYS A 268 -6.42 -6.55 -23.74
N LYS A 269 -6.43 -7.82 -23.32
CA LYS A 269 -7.06 -8.91 -24.11
C LYS A 269 -8.55 -8.72 -24.26
N VAL A 270 -9.27 -8.32 -23.20
CA VAL A 270 -10.71 -8.05 -23.27
C VAL A 270 -11.00 -6.89 -24.23
N LYS A 271 -10.20 -5.81 -24.19
CA LYS A 271 -10.41 -4.65 -25.06
C LYS A 271 -10.19 -4.93 -26.54
N ASN A 272 -9.28 -5.87 -26.89
CA ASN A 272 -9.04 -6.28 -28.28
C ASN A 272 -10.04 -7.32 -28.80
N ILE A 273 -10.78 -8.02 -27.94
CA ILE A 273 -11.83 -8.96 -28.36
C ILE A 273 -13.16 -8.22 -28.63
N SER A 274 -13.32 -6.99 -28.12
CA SER A 274 -14.51 -6.16 -28.29
C SER A 274 -14.41 -5.14 -29.44
N GLN A 275 -13.49 -5.34 -30.40
CA GLN A 275 -13.37 -4.53 -31.63
C GLN A 275 -13.55 -5.38 -32.87
#